data_AF-A0A5C9BDC6-F1
#
_entry.id   AF-A0A5C9BDC6-F1
#
_cell.length_a   1.000
_cell.length_b   1.000
_cell.length_c   1.000
_cell.angle_alpha   90.00
_cell.angle_beta   90.00
_cell.angle_gamma   90.00
#
_symmetry.space_group_name_H-M   'P 1'
#
loop_
_entity.id
_entity.type
_entity.pdbx_description
1 polymer ?
#
loop_
_entity_poly.entity_id
_entity_poly.type
_entity_poly.pdbx_seq_one_letter_code
_entity_poly.pdbx_strand_id
1 'polypeptide(L)'
;MNWNQVQGDWKQFSGRIKEKWGKLTDDELTVIAGRREQMIGYLQERYGYEMEQAEKELDDFTQALKSHAAKLEKRSRLRVTHRIQSS
;
A
#
# COMPACT_ATOMS: atom_id res chain seq x y z
N MET A 1 1.42 -5.59 -9.24
CA MET A 1 0.42 -5.82 -8.18
C MET A 1 -0.74 -4.95 -8.57
N ASN A 2 -1.96 -5.47 -8.64
CA ASN A 2 -3.10 -4.67 -9.06
C ASN A 2 -3.71 -3.98 -7.85
N TRP A 3 -4.27 -2.80 -8.05
CA TRP A 3 -5.03 -2.07 -7.03
C TRP A 3 -6.12 -2.94 -6.36
N ASN A 4 -6.67 -3.91 -7.09
CA ASN A 4 -7.61 -4.91 -6.57
C ASN A 4 -7.08 -5.68 -5.34
N GLN A 5 -5.78 -6.00 -5.27
CA GLN A 5 -5.19 -6.63 -4.09
C GLN A 5 -5.04 -5.65 -2.93
N VAL A 6 -4.76 -4.38 -3.23
CA VAL A 6 -4.72 -3.30 -2.22
C VAL A 6 -6.09 -3.10 -1.60
N GLN A 7 -7.16 -3.20 -2.39
CA GLN A 7 -8.53 -3.17 -1.90
C GLN A 7 -8.85 -4.39 -1.01
N GLY A 8 -8.41 -5.59 -1.39
CA GLY A 8 -8.62 -6.81 -0.59
C GLY A 8 -7.94 -6.77 0.78
N ASP A 9 -6.73 -6.22 0.86
CA ASP A 9 -5.94 -6.09 2.08
C ASP A 9 -5.90 -4.64 2.60
N TRP A 10 -6.94 -3.83 2.29
CA TRP A 10 -6.96 -2.38 2.55
C TRP A 10 -6.63 -2.02 3.99
N LYS A 11 -7.11 -2.81 4.95
CA LYS A 11 -6.85 -2.62 6.38
C LYS A 11 -5.35 -2.63 6.69
N GLN A 12 -4.57 -3.52 6.08
CA GLN A 12 -3.11 -3.56 6.27
C GLN A 12 -2.40 -2.42 5.55
N PHE A 13 -2.92 -1.99 4.40
CA PHE A 13 -2.30 -0.94 3.59
C PHE A 13 -2.62 0.48 4.07
N SER A 14 -3.79 0.70 4.67
CA SER A 14 -4.23 1.99 5.21
C SER A 14 -3.20 2.64 6.13
N GLY A 15 -2.54 1.87 7.01
CA GLY A 15 -1.47 2.39 7.86
C GLY A 15 -0.29 2.97 7.07
N ARG A 16 0.16 2.27 6.03
CA ARG A 16 1.27 2.75 5.17
C ARG A 16 0.87 3.93 4.30
N ILE A 17 -0.39 3.95 3.87
CA ILE A 17 -0.97 5.07 3.15
C ILE A 17 -0.95 6.31 4.03
N LYS A 18 -1.36 6.19 5.30
CA LYS A 18 -1.29 7.28 6.27
C LYS A 18 0.14 7.76 6.47
N GLU A 19 1.13 6.85 6.49
CA GLU A 19 2.54 7.23 6.56
C GLU A 19 3.02 7.98 5.31
N LYS A 20 2.63 7.53 4.10
CA LYS A 20 3.02 8.20 2.83
C LYS A 20 2.32 9.55 2.66
N TRP A 21 1.01 9.60 2.93
CA TRP A 21 0.18 10.78 2.81
C TRP A 21 -0.34 11.19 4.19
N GLY A 22 0.54 11.76 5.01
CA GLY A 22 0.23 12.18 6.38
C GLY A 22 -0.89 13.24 6.54
N LYS A 23 -1.40 13.83 5.44
CA LYS A 23 -2.60 14.67 5.47
C LYS A 23 -3.90 13.86 5.46
N LEU A 24 -3.86 12.60 5.05
CA LEU A 24 -5.00 11.69 5.07
C LEU A 24 -5.14 11.09 6.47
N THR A 25 -6.32 11.28 7.05
CA THR A 25 -6.71 10.74 8.35
C THR A 25 -7.28 9.33 8.20
N ASP A 26 -7.32 8.60 9.31
CA ASP A 26 -7.87 7.23 9.34
C ASP A 26 -9.33 7.17 8.85
N ASP A 27 -10.09 8.23 9.13
CA ASP A 27 -11.48 8.38 8.68
C ASP A 27 -11.55 8.51 7.15
N GLU A 28 -10.75 9.39 6.55
CA GLU A 28 -10.66 9.54 5.08
C GLU A 28 -10.22 8.23 4.41
N LEU A 29 -9.28 7.50 5.01
CA LEU A 29 -8.84 6.19 4.51
C LEU A 29 -9.94 5.13 4.62
N THR A 30 -10.78 5.21 5.65
CA THR A 30 -11.96 4.36 5.81
C THR A 30 -12.99 4.67 4.74
N VAL A 31 -13.23 5.96 4.43
CA VAL A 31 -14.14 6.40 3.36
C VAL A 31 -13.64 5.99 1.98
N ILE A 32 -12.33 6.09 1.72
CA ILE A 32 -11.73 5.62 0.47
C ILE A 32 -12.00 4.12 0.29
N ALA A 33 -11.91 3.33 1.37
CA ALA A 33 -12.20 1.89 1.37
C ALA A 33 -11.45 1.10 0.28
N GLY A 34 -10.25 1.56 -0.08
CA GLY A 34 -9.46 0.96 -1.16
C GLY A 34 -10.01 1.21 -2.55
N ARG A 35 -10.79 2.26 -2.78
CA ARG A 35 -11.20 2.71 -4.12
C ARG A 35 -10.18 3.68 -4.71
N ARG A 36 -9.63 3.34 -5.87
CA ARG A 36 -8.60 4.14 -6.56
C ARG A 36 -9.11 5.53 -6.89
N GLU A 37 -10.32 5.62 -7.44
CA GLU A 37 -10.94 6.88 -7.86
C GLU A 37 -11.15 7.84 -6.69
N GLN A 38 -11.64 7.32 -5.56
CA GLN A 38 -11.79 8.12 -4.34
C GLN A 38 -10.45 8.66 -3.88
N MET A 39 -9.41 7.82 -3.93
CA MET A 39 -8.09 8.22 -3.52
C MET A 39 -7.49 9.31 -4.42
N ILE A 40 -7.72 9.23 -5.74
CA ILE A 40 -7.36 10.29 -6.68
C ILE A 40 -8.10 11.59 -6.34
N GLY A 41 -9.39 11.51 -6.01
CA GLY A 41 -10.17 12.66 -5.53
C GLY A 41 -9.56 13.32 -4.29
N TYR A 42 -9.30 12.55 -3.24
CA TYR A 42 -8.69 13.06 -2.00
C TYR A 42 -7.29 13.64 -2.22
N LEU A 43 -6.49 13.03 -3.10
CA LEU A 43 -5.16 13.58 -3.44
C LEU A 43 -5.27 14.91 -4.17
N GLN A 44 -6.23 15.06 -5.09
CA GLN A 44 -6.52 16.35 -5.73
C GLN A 44 -6.98 17.39 -4.69
N GLU A 45 -7.92 17.03 -3.81
CA GLU A 45 -8.51 17.97 -2.84
C GLU A 45 -7.54 18.38 -1.72
N ARG A 46 -6.75 17.44 -1.18
CA ARG A 46 -5.89 17.67 -0.01
C ARG A 46 -4.48 18.15 -0.37
N TYR A 47 -4.00 17.73 -1.53
CA TYR A 47 -2.65 18.05 -1.99
C TYR A 47 -2.63 18.97 -3.21
N GLY A 48 -3.76 19.21 -3.87
CA GLY A 48 -3.81 20.01 -5.09
C GLY A 48 -3.12 19.33 -6.27
N TYR A 49 -3.01 18.00 -6.24
CA TYR A 49 -2.39 17.25 -7.33
C TYR A 49 -3.30 17.26 -8.56
N GLU A 50 -2.70 17.19 -9.74
CA GLU A 50 -3.42 16.92 -10.98
C GLU A 50 -3.74 15.42 -11.08
N MET A 51 -4.74 15.07 -11.89
CA MET A 51 -5.18 13.68 -12.07
C MET A 51 -4.01 12.74 -12.39
N GLU A 52 -3.15 13.11 -13.37
CA GLU A 52 -1.96 12.33 -13.74
C GLU A 52 -0.99 12.15 -12.56
N GLN A 53 -0.76 13.20 -11.79
CA GLN A 53 0.16 13.16 -10.66
C GLN A 53 -0.38 12.27 -9.54
N ALA A 54 -1.67 12.37 -9.24
CA ALA A 54 -2.34 11.53 -8.26
C ALA A 54 -2.31 10.04 -8.68
N GLU A 55 -2.55 9.76 -9.96
CA GLU A 55 -2.45 8.40 -10.50
C GLU A 55 -1.03 7.84 -10.41
N LYS A 56 -0.03 8.65 -10.75
CA LYS A 56 1.37 8.27 -10.65
C LYS A 56 1.79 7.97 -9.21
N GLU A 57 1.32 8.77 -8.25
CA GLU A 57 1.57 8.56 -6.82
C GLU A 57 0.97 7.25 -6.30
N LEU A 58 -0.23 6.90 -6.78
CA LEU A 58 -0.91 5.63 -6.49
C LEU A 58 -0.21 4.42 -7.10
N ASP A 59 0.27 4.55 -8.34
CA ASP A 59 1.03 3.50 -9.02
C ASP A 59 2.36 3.24 -8.30
N ASP A 60 3.10 4.30 -7.98
CA ASP A 60 4.34 4.24 -7.21
C ASP A 60 4.13 3.56 -5.85
N PHE A 61 3.05 3.93 -5.15
CA PHE A 61 2.71 3.30 -3.88
C PHE A 61 2.43 1.79 -4.05
N THR A 62 1.64 1.42 -5.06
CA THR A 62 1.33 0.02 -5.37
C THR A 62 2.60 -0.79 -5.70
N GLN A 63 3.57 -0.16 -6.37
CA GLN A 63 4.85 -0.77 -6.70
C GLN A 63 5.77 -0.89 -5.47
N ALA A 64 5.78 0.10 -4.59
CA ALA A 64 6.49 0.07 -3.32
C ALA A 64 5.97 -1.07 -2.40
N LEU A 65 4.66 -1.28 -2.37
CA LEU A 65 4.03 -2.39 -1.64
C LEU A 65 4.49 -3.76 -2.13
N LYS A 66 4.53 -3.98 -3.46
CA LYS A 66 5.03 -5.22 -4.07
C LYS A 66 6.45 -5.56 -3.60
N SER A 67 7.31 -4.55 -3.57
CA SER A 67 8.72 -4.70 -3.19
C SER A 67 8.89 -5.05 -1.72
N HIS A 68 8.04 -4.51 -0.85
CA HIS A 68 8.08 -4.80 0.58
C HIS A 68 7.54 -6.21 0.89
N ALA A 69 6.43 -6.61 0.28
CA ALA A 69 5.86 -7.96 0.44
C ALA A 69 6.85 -9.05 -0.04
N ALA A 70 7.47 -8.86 -1.21
CA ALA A 70 8.45 -9.79 -1.75
C ALA A 70 9.70 -9.94 -0.85
N LYS A 71 10.12 -8.87 -0.17
CA LYS A 71 11.27 -8.89 0.74
C LYS A 71 10.94 -9.65 2.03
N LEU A 72 9.71 -9.58 2.53
CA LEU A 72 9.25 -10.35 3.70
C LEU A 72 9.12 -11.85 3.38
N GLU A 73 8.62 -12.22 2.21
CA GLU A 73 8.54 -13.63 1.78
C GLU A 73 9.91 -14.29 1.67
N LYS A 74 10.90 -13.62 1.05
CA LYS A 74 12.28 -14.13 1.00
C LYS A 74 12.88 -14.33 2.39
N ARG A 75 12.57 -13.43 3.34
CA ARG A 75 13.05 -13.51 4.73
C ARG A 75 12.34 -14.59 5.57
N SER A 76 11.10 -14.93 5.23
CA SER A 76 10.34 -16.00 5.86
C SER A 76 10.82 -17.38 5.38
N ARG A 77 11.02 -17.55 4.07
CA ARG A 77 11.56 -18.80 3.50
C ARG A 77 12.95 -19.17 4.01
N LEU A 78 13.78 -18.17 4.35
CA LEU A 78 15.13 -18.40 4.90
C LEU A 78 15.14 -18.96 6.33
N ARG A 79 14.05 -18.77 7.11
CA ARG A 79 13.99 -19.24 8.51
C ARG A 79 13.57 -20.70 8.67
N VAL A 80 13.05 -21.33 7.62
CA VAL A 80 12.59 -22.74 7.67
C VAL A 80 13.73 -23.72 7.42
N THR A 81 14.79 -23.34 6.70
CA THR A 81 15.88 -24.26 6.34
C THR A 81 16.91 -24.50 7.45
N HIS A 82 16.92 -23.69 8.52
CA HIS A 82 17.88 -23.84 9.62
C HIS A 82 17.45 -24.80 10.73
N ARG A 83 16.24 -25.39 10.66
CA ARG A 83 15.73 -26.32 11.68
C ARG A 83 15.95 -27.80 11.35
N ILE A 84 16.44 -28.14 10.15
CA ILE A 84 16.56 -29.54 9.66
C ILE A 84 18.04 -29.97 9.48
N GLN A 85 19.00 -29.33 10.16
CA GLN A 85 20.40 -29.78 10.20
C GLN A 85 20.98 -29.92 11.62
N SER A 86 20.13 -29.92 12.65
CA SER A 86 20.54 -30.19 14.03
C SER A 86 19.80 -31.42 14.55
N SER A 87 20.14 -32.59 14.01
CA SER A 87 19.89 -33.91 14.60
C SER A 87 21.00 -34.85 14.17
#